data_AF-A0AAT9LYN8-F1
#
_entry.id   AF-A0AAT9LYN8-F1
#
_cell.length_a   1.000
_cell.length_b   1.000
_cell.length_c   1.000
_cell.angle_alpha   90.00
_cell.angle_beta   90.00
_cell.angle_gamma   90.00
#
_symmetry.space_group_name_H-M   'P 1'
#
loop_
_entity.id
_entity.type
_entity.pdbx_description
1 polymer ?
#
loop_
_entity_poly.entity_id
_entity_poly.type
_entity_poly.pdbx_seq_one_letter_code
_entity_poly.pdbx_strand_id
1 'polypeptide(L)'
;MITKPHYEAVMDGRTYRATRTQDPTVVNLRWSGSSPPDPRFTETVSGSYKLPVRLEELESLSLVEWRCEYDGEPFIVNDEDSDKLYVSYVGESETRARELGMNIVERFVADGELPKGAVENLREVRKQYWPTPVQE
;
A
#
# COMPACT_ATOMS: atom_id res chain seq x y z
N MET A 1 -8.82 -11.97 -0.19
CA MET A 1 -7.93 -11.61 -1.31
C MET A 1 -7.03 -10.51 -0.80
N ILE A 2 -5.75 -10.84 -0.61
CA ILE A 2 -4.72 -9.86 -0.27
C ILE A 2 -4.49 -8.97 -1.48
N THR A 3 -4.27 -7.68 -1.23
CA THR A 3 -3.91 -6.74 -2.30
C THR A 3 -2.61 -6.06 -1.96
N LYS A 4 -1.84 -5.71 -3.00
CA LYS A 4 -0.61 -4.94 -2.86
C LYS A 4 -0.84 -3.65 -2.07
N PRO A 5 0.17 -3.20 -1.29
CA PRO A 5 0.12 -1.90 -0.64
C PRO A 5 -0.29 -0.80 -1.60
N HIS A 6 -1.24 0.02 -1.18
CA HIS A 6 -1.81 1.06 -2.03
C HIS A 6 -2.34 2.23 -1.22
N TYR A 7 -2.40 3.39 -1.84
CA TYR A 7 -3.05 4.53 -1.22
C TYR A 7 -4.54 4.56 -1.56
N GLU A 8 -5.33 4.92 -0.56
CA GLU A 8 -6.74 5.28 -0.70
C GLU A 8 -6.93 6.71 -0.23
N ALA A 9 -7.64 7.49 -1.04
CA ALA A 9 -8.01 8.86 -0.72
C ALA A 9 -9.53 8.99 -0.67
N VAL A 10 -10.04 9.79 0.26
CA VAL A 10 -11.45 10.15 0.34
C VAL A 10 -11.62 11.59 -0.11
N MET A 11 -12.49 11.81 -1.09
CA MET A 11 -12.86 13.13 -1.62
C MET A 11 -14.36 13.11 -1.92
N ASP A 12 -15.11 14.10 -1.44
CA ASP A 12 -16.56 14.21 -1.57
C ASP A 12 -17.30 12.93 -1.14
N GLY A 13 -16.87 12.33 -0.03
CA GLY A 13 -17.41 11.08 0.54
C GLY A 13 -17.13 9.82 -0.28
N ARG A 14 -16.32 9.89 -1.35
CA ARG A 14 -15.97 8.75 -2.20
C ARG A 14 -14.51 8.34 -2.01
N THR A 15 -14.27 7.05 -1.91
CA THR A 15 -12.92 6.46 -1.86
C THR A 15 -12.38 6.22 -3.26
N TYR A 16 -11.13 6.62 -3.48
CA TYR A 16 -10.39 6.44 -4.72
C TYR A 16 -9.07 5.74 -4.43
N ARG A 17 -8.60 4.92 -5.37
CA ARG A 17 -7.17 4.54 -5.42
C ARG A 17 -6.36 5.79 -5.70
N ALA A 18 -5.23 5.93 -5.02
CA ALA A 18 -4.35 7.08 -5.17
C ALA A 18 -2.90 6.66 -5.42
N THR A 19 -2.12 7.56 -6.01
CA THR A 19 -0.67 7.43 -6.11
C THR A 19 -0.03 8.74 -5.70
N ARG A 20 0.97 8.69 -4.81
CA ARG A 20 1.75 9.88 -4.44
C ARG A 20 2.51 10.41 -5.65
N THR A 21 2.67 11.73 -5.71
CA THR A 21 3.47 12.37 -6.77
C THR A 21 4.83 12.81 -6.23
N GLN A 22 5.66 13.38 -7.10
CA GLN A 22 6.93 14.01 -6.68
C GLN A 22 6.67 15.23 -5.77
N ASP A 23 5.54 15.92 -5.96
CA ASP A 23 5.07 16.91 -5.01
C ASP A 23 4.41 16.18 -3.82
N PRO A 24 4.97 16.29 -2.60
CA PRO A 24 4.46 15.58 -1.43
C PRO A 24 3.05 16.04 -1.01
N THR A 25 2.59 17.19 -1.51
CA THR A 25 1.27 17.77 -1.24
C THR A 25 0.22 17.43 -2.29
N VAL A 26 0.59 16.67 -3.33
CA VAL A 26 -0.31 16.28 -4.42
C VAL A 26 -0.33 14.76 -4.59
N VAL A 27 -1.54 14.22 -4.78
CA VAL A 27 -1.76 12.82 -5.16
C VAL A 27 -2.53 12.74 -6.47
N ASN A 28 -2.33 11.67 -7.22
CA ASN A 28 -3.18 11.33 -8.36
C ASN A 28 -4.26 10.36 -7.91
N LEU A 29 -5.52 10.79 -7.89
CA LEU A 29 -6.67 9.89 -7.81
C LEU A 29 -6.77 9.08 -9.10
N ARG A 30 -7.18 7.82 -8.99
CA ARG A 30 -7.31 6.87 -10.10
C ARG A 30 -8.76 6.42 -10.22
N TRP A 31 -9.22 6.30 -11.46
CA TRP A 31 -10.51 5.73 -11.80
C TRP A 31 -10.39 4.83 -13.01
N SER A 32 -11.09 3.69 -12.98
CA SER A 32 -11.21 2.78 -14.11
C SER A 32 -12.69 2.51 -14.37
N GLY A 33 -13.13 2.71 -15.61
CA GLY A 33 -14.53 2.60 -15.99
C GLY A 33 -14.84 3.30 -17.31
N SER A 34 -16.11 3.35 -17.71
CA SER A 34 -16.53 4.00 -18.95
C SER A 34 -16.60 5.53 -18.86
N SER A 35 -16.80 6.08 -17.65
CA SER A 35 -16.79 7.52 -17.39
C SER A 35 -16.36 7.80 -15.95
N PRO A 36 -15.56 8.85 -15.70
CA PRO A 36 -15.14 9.24 -14.36
C PRO A 36 -16.25 10.01 -13.61
N PRO A 37 -16.24 9.98 -12.27
CA PRO A 37 -17.27 10.63 -11.46
C PRO A 37 -17.15 12.17 -11.41
N ASP A 38 -16.02 12.73 -11.85
CA ASP A 38 -15.74 14.17 -11.83
C ASP A 38 -15.11 14.58 -13.19
N PRO A 39 -15.55 15.68 -13.82
CA PRO A 39 -15.04 16.14 -15.12
C PRO A 39 -13.57 16.58 -15.10
N ARG A 40 -12.98 16.83 -13.92
CA ARG A 40 -11.55 17.17 -13.78
C ARG A 40 -10.65 15.98 -14.10
N PHE A 41 -11.17 14.75 -14.07
CA PHE A 41 -10.40 13.57 -14.46
C PHE A 41 -9.98 13.63 -15.92
N THR A 42 -8.70 13.39 -16.17
CA THR A 42 -8.14 13.24 -17.52
C THR A 42 -7.90 11.76 -17.83
N GLU A 43 -8.38 11.32 -18.99
CA GLU A 43 -8.11 9.96 -19.48
C GLU A 43 -6.62 9.80 -19.81
N THR A 44 -5.99 8.75 -19.29
CA THR A 44 -4.58 8.44 -19.55
C THR A 44 -4.41 7.36 -20.61
N VAL A 45 -5.30 6.37 -20.59
CA VAL A 45 -5.45 5.29 -21.57
C VAL A 45 -6.93 4.91 -21.58
N SER A 46 -7.42 4.27 -22.64
CA SER A 46 -8.83 3.90 -22.80
C SER A 46 -9.41 3.29 -21.52
N GLY A 47 -10.39 3.98 -20.92
CA GLY A 47 -11.10 3.54 -19.71
C GLY A 47 -10.34 3.69 -18.39
N SER A 48 -9.21 4.42 -18.38
CA SER A 48 -8.43 4.74 -17.18
C SER A 48 -8.15 6.23 -17.07
N TYR A 49 -8.46 6.79 -15.92
CA TYR A 49 -8.43 8.22 -15.67
C TYR A 49 -7.59 8.56 -14.45
N LYS A 50 -7.00 9.75 -14.46
CA LYS A 50 -6.32 10.34 -13.31
C LYS A 50 -6.84 11.74 -13.01
N LEU A 51 -6.83 12.11 -11.74
CA LEU A 51 -7.09 13.47 -11.29
C LEU A 51 -6.03 13.86 -10.25
N PRO A 52 -5.12 14.80 -10.55
CA PRO A 52 -4.21 15.35 -9.54
C PRO A 52 -5.01 16.23 -8.57
N VAL A 53 -4.84 15.99 -7.27
CA VAL A 53 -5.56 16.66 -6.18
C VAL A 53 -4.58 17.03 -5.08
N ARG A 54 -4.71 18.24 -4.52
CA ARG A 54 -3.92 18.63 -3.34
C ARG A 54 -4.44 17.92 -2.10
N LEU A 55 -3.58 17.61 -1.15
CA LEU A 55 -4.00 16.93 0.09
C LEU A 55 -5.12 17.69 0.81
N GLU A 56 -5.08 19.03 0.80
CA GLU A 56 -6.10 19.88 1.44
C GLU A 56 -7.51 19.77 0.84
N GLU A 57 -7.64 19.26 -0.38
CA GLU A 57 -8.94 18.96 -1.00
C GLU A 57 -9.47 17.57 -0.61
N LEU A 58 -8.67 16.76 0.10
CA LEU A 58 -9.04 15.43 0.54
C LEU A 58 -9.56 15.45 1.98
N GLU A 59 -10.59 14.66 2.23
CA GLU A 59 -11.02 14.33 3.59
C GLU A 59 -9.99 13.44 4.29
N SER A 60 -9.40 12.49 3.55
CA SER A 60 -8.30 11.68 4.06
C SER A 60 -7.42 11.07 2.96
N LEU A 61 -6.20 10.71 3.34
CA LEU A 61 -5.30 9.85 2.57
C LEU A 61 -4.75 8.78 3.52
N SER A 62 -4.85 7.51 3.14
CA SER A 62 -4.31 6.38 3.90
C SER A 62 -3.52 5.43 3.03
N LEU A 63 -2.46 4.83 3.57
CA LEU A 63 -1.83 3.63 3.02
C LEU A 63 -2.55 2.41 3.59
N VAL A 64 -3.08 1.58 2.71
CA VAL A 64 -3.68 0.28 3.05
C VAL A 64 -2.67 -0.79 2.66
N GLU A 65 -2.31 -1.63 3.62
CA GLU A 65 -1.35 -2.71 3.44
C GLU A 65 -1.73 -3.91 4.30
N TRP A 66 -1.38 -5.10 3.83
CA TRP A 66 -1.49 -6.31 4.64
C TRP A 66 -0.21 -6.52 5.43
N ARG A 67 -0.33 -6.88 6.70
CA ARG A 67 0.81 -7.20 7.56
C ARG A 67 0.63 -8.58 8.19
N CYS A 68 1.74 -9.24 8.44
CA CYS A 68 1.80 -10.47 9.23
C CYS A 68 3.10 -10.53 10.04
N GLU A 69 3.19 -11.55 10.87
CA GLU A 69 4.38 -11.91 11.64
C GLU A 69 4.81 -13.35 11.27
N TYR A 70 6.11 -13.60 11.25
CA TYR A 70 6.68 -14.94 11.04
C TYR A 70 7.97 -15.07 11.83
N ASP A 71 8.05 -16.11 12.68
CA ASP A 71 9.17 -16.34 13.60
C ASP A 71 9.52 -15.09 14.45
N GLY A 72 8.49 -14.40 14.93
CA GLY A 72 8.57 -13.17 15.73
C GLY A 72 8.89 -11.89 14.95
N GLU A 73 9.04 -11.97 13.63
CA GLU A 73 9.48 -10.85 12.80
C GLU A 73 8.35 -10.26 11.94
N PRO A 74 8.34 -8.93 11.70
CA PRO A 74 7.25 -8.27 10.98
C PRO A 74 7.45 -8.25 9.46
N PHE A 75 6.35 -8.41 8.73
CA PHE A 75 6.30 -8.41 7.27
C PHE A 75 5.14 -7.59 6.72
N ILE A 76 5.36 -6.98 5.55
CA ILE A 76 4.29 -6.48 4.68
C ILE A 76 4.00 -7.55 3.64
N VAL A 77 2.73 -7.91 3.47
CA VAL A 77 2.28 -8.84 2.44
C VAL A 77 1.95 -8.07 1.17
N ASN A 78 2.66 -8.42 0.10
CA ASN A 78 2.49 -7.82 -1.22
C ASN A 78 1.47 -8.59 -2.06
N ASP A 79 1.46 -9.92 -1.97
CA ASP A 79 0.58 -10.75 -2.78
C ASP A 79 0.35 -12.11 -2.11
N GLU A 80 -0.63 -12.87 -2.62
CA GLU A 80 -0.87 -14.25 -2.17
C GLU A 80 -1.05 -15.20 -3.34
N ASP A 81 -0.54 -16.42 -3.17
CA ASP A 81 -0.95 -17.59 -3.94
C ASP A 81 -1.65 -18.59 -3.00
N SER A 82 -2.02 -19.77 -3.51
CA SER A 82 -2.81 -20.78 -2.81
C SER A 82 -2.30 -21.14 -1.40
N ASP A 83 -0.99 -21.31 -1.22
CA ASP A 83 -0.35 -21.71 0.04
C ASP A 83 0.77 -20.76 0.50
N LYS A 84 1.06 -19.70 -0.25
CA LYS A 84 2.19 -18.80 -0.03
C LYS A 84 1.78 -17.33 0.02
N LEU A 85 2.54 -16.57 0.79
CA LEU A 85 2.50 -15.12 0.83
C LEU A 85 3.79 -14.55 0.26
N TYR A 86 3.68 -13.61 -0.67
CA TYR A 86 4.81 -12.82 -1.14
C TYR A 86 4.96 -11.62 -0.24
N VAL A 87 6.12 -11.46 0.40
CA VAL A 87 6.31 -10.50 1.48
C VAL A 87 7.54 -9.62 1.29
N SER A 88 7.51 -8.46 1.94
CA SER A 88 8.68 -7.63 2.22
C SER A 88 8.94 -7.64 3.72
N TYR A 89 10.17 -7.97 4.10
CA TYR A 89 10.62 -7.89 5.48
C TYR A 89 10.78 -6.43 5.89
N VAL A 90 10.18 -6.05 7.02
CA VAL A 90 10.22 -4.66 7.54
C VAL A 90 10.92 -4.56 8.89
N GLY A 91 11.60 -5.62 9.32
CA GLY A 91 12.51 -5.58 10.46
C GLY A 91 13.82 -4.88 10.11
N GLU A 92 14.57 -4.47 11.14
CA GLU A 92 15.78 -3.64 10.98
C GLU A 92 17.08 -4.46 10.86
N SER A 93 17.01 -5.79 10.86
CA SER A 93 18.17 -6.70 10.87
C SER A 93 18.32 -7.48 9.57
N GLU A 94 19.36 -7.15 8.80
CA GLU A 94 19.73 -7.87 7.57
C GLU A 94 20.21 -9.31 7.86
N THR A 95 20.89 -9.52 8.99
CA THR A 95 21.27 -10.87 9.47
C THR A 95 20.04 -11.72 9.66
N ARG A 96 19.02 -11.17 10.33
CA ARG A 96 17.77 -11.86 10.60
C ARG A 96 17.00 -12.15 9.32
N ALA A 97 16.96 -11.21 8.38
CA ALA A 97 16.38 -11.43 7.05
C ALA A 97 17.00 -12.65 6.34
N ARG A 98 18.33 -12.80 6.39
CA ARG A 98 19.04 -13.96 5.81
C ARG A 98 18.71 -15.27 6.53
N GLU A 99 18.63 -15.26 7.85
CA GLU A 99 18.25 -16.44 8.65
C GLU A 99 16.83 -16.94 8.29
N LEU A 100 15.93 -16.01 7.99
CA LEU A 100 14.57 -16.31 7.54
C LEU A 100 14.49 -16.72 6.06
N GLY A 101 15.62 -16.77 5.35
CA GLY A 101 15.67 -17.13 3.93
C GLY A 101 15.19 -16.03 2.97
N MET A 102 15.16 -14.78 3.41
CA MET A 102 14.77 -13.64 2.56
C MET A 102 15.90 -13.26 1.60
N ASN A 103 15.54 -12.79 0.42
CA ASN A 103 16.48 -12.24 -0.55
C ASN A 103 16.74 -10.77 -0.22
N ILE A 104 18.01 -10.40 -0.07
CA ILE A 104 18.39 -9.00 0.14
C ILE A 104 18.42 -8.29 -1.22
N VAL A 105 17.49 -7.36 -1.43
CA VAL A 105 17.37 -6.61 -2.69
C VAL A 105 18.28 -5.38 -2.66
N GLU A 106 18.21 -4.62 -1.57
CA GLU A 106 19.10 -3.49 -1.27
C GLU A 106 19.22 -3.31 0.24
N ARG A 107 19.99 -2.31 0.68
CA ARG A 107 20.20 -2.07 2.11
C ARG A 107 18.85 -1.80 2.80
N PHE A 108 18.50 -2.64 3.78
CA PHE A 108 17.22 -2.63 4.51
C PHE A 108 15.97 -3.03 3.70
N VAL A 109 16.15 -3.59 2.51
CA VAL A 109 15.04 -4.13 1.71
C VAL A 109 15.30 -5.60 1.45
N ALA A 110 14.45 -6.44 2.01
CA ALA A 110 14.47 -7.87 1.75
C ALA A 110 13.06 -8.38 1.41
N ASP A 111 12.97 -9.29 0.45
CA ASP A 111 11.72 -9.91 0.01
C ASP A 111 11.80 -11.43 0.01
N GLY A 112 10.65 -12.08 -0.07
CA GLY A 112 10.60 -13.53 -0.12
C GLY A 112 9.20 -14.09 -0.11
N GLU A 113 9.14 -15.40 0.08
CA GLU A 113 7.90 -16.16 0.18
C GLU A 113 7.79 -16.77 1.57
N LEU A 114 6.62 -16.69 2.18
CA LEU A 114 6.31 -17.33 3.46
C LEU A 114 5.14 -18.31 3.30
N PRO A 115 5.15 -19.47 4.00
CA PRO A 115 3.99 -20.35 4.02
C PRO A 115 2.81 -19.67 4.71
N LYS A 116 1.67 -19.56 4.03
CA LYS A 116 0.49 -18.86 4.55
C LYS A 116 -0.05 -19.47 5.86
N GLY A 117 0.10 -20.77 6.05
CA GLY A 117 -0.32 -21.47 7.27
C GLY A 117 0.63 -21.29 8.46
N ALA A 118 1.81 -20.72 8.26
CA ALA A 118 2.83 -20.53 9.29
C ALA A 118 2.95 -19.08 9.78
N VAL A 119 2.25 -18.13 9.14
CA VAL A 119 2.27 -16.73 9.56
C VAL A 119 1.23 -16.47 10.64
N GLU A 120 1.54 -15.52 11.50
CA GLU A 120 0.70 -15.04 12.59
C GLU A 120 0.22 -13.62 12.31
N ASN A 121 -0.82 -13.18 13.01
CA ASN A 121 -1.31 -11.79 12.97
C ASN A 121 -1.57 -11.22 11.57
N LEU A 122 -1.95 -12.07 10.60
CA LEU A 122 -2.28 -11.66 9.24
C LEU A 122 -3.53 -10.76 9.24
N ARG A 123 -3.34 -9.48 8.91
CA ARG A 123 -4.42 -8.48 8.91
C ARG A 123 -4.15 -7.33 7.95
N GLU A 124 -5.23 -6.72 7.50
CA GLU A 124 -5.15 -5.42 6.83
C GLU A 124 -4.92 -4.31 7.86
N VAL A 125 -4.01 -3.39 7.54
CA VAL A 125 -3.68 -2.22 8.34
C VAL A 125 -3.88 -0.97 7.49
N ARG A 126 -4.51 0.05 8.09
CA ARG A 126 -4.71 1.36 7.48
C ARG A 126 -3.89 2.40 8.21
N LYS A 127 -2.89 2.98 7.54
CA LYS A 127 -2.06 4.06 8.07
C LYS A 127 -2.49 5.39 7.46
N GLN A 128 -3.04 6.28 8.28
CA GLN A 128 -3.44 7.62 7.84
C GLN A 128 -2.21 8.53 7.60
N TYR A 129 -2.21 9.21 6.46
CA TYR A 129 -1.20 10.20 6.05
C TYR A 129 -1.78 11.63 6.01
N TRP A 130 -3.06 11.77 5.66
CA TRP A 130 -3.77 13.06 5.66
C TRP A 130 -5.17 12.91 6.30
N PRO A 131 -5.62 13.89 7.11
CA PRO A 131 -4.80 14.94 7.73
C PRO A 131 -3.67 14.29 8.55
N THR A 132 -2.52 14.98 8.65
CA THR A 132 -1.37 14.44 9.40
C THR A 132 -1.82 14.14 10.82
N PRO A 133 -1.67 12.89 11.30
CA PRO A 133 -2.05 12.54 12.66
C PRO A 133 -1.31 13.45 13.64
N VAL A 134 -2.04 14.02 14.60
CA VAL A 134 -1.41 14.71 15.73
C VAL A 134 -0.69 13.64 16.54
N GLN A 135 0.63 13.75 16.67
CA GLN A 135 1.38 12.94 17.63
C GLN A 135 1.05 13.48 19.02
N GLU A 136 0.35 12.70 19.83
CA GLU A 136 0.17 12.96 21.28
C GLU A 136 1.45 12.64 22.05
#